data_AF-A0AAW2RI47-F1
#
_entry.id   AF-A0AAW2RI47-F1
#
_cell.length_a   1.000
_cell.length_b   1.000
_cell.length_c   1.000
_cell.angle_alpha   90.00
_cell.angle_beta   90.00
_cell.angle_gamma   90.00
#
_symmetry.space_group_name_H-M   'P 1'
#
loop_
_entity.id
_entity.type
_entity.pdbx_description
1 polymer ?
#
loop_
_entity_poly.entity_id
_entity_poly.type
_entity_poly.pdbx_seq_one_letter_code
_entity_poly.pdbx_strand_id
1 'polypeptide(L)'
;MATWEHFGEIANVAQLAGLDAASLIGMIVRAANTARMHKKNCRQFAQHLKLIGNLLESLRISELKKYPETREPLEQLEDALRRSYILVNSCQDRSYFYLLAMGWNIVYQFRKAQSEIDRYLKIIPLITLVDNARVRERLEMIERDQHEYTLDDEDKKIQHVILKREPSQHDTIVLKKTLSCSYPNMPICEAIQKENEKLQLELQHSQANLDVGQCEVIQHLLEVTEAVAANSLPEKTSFAKESKVEQVYVDVSNEKEHYDNNYSRNSEKQEASGNTSSVSSRRDLLSFKGAQDEWHSDLLGCCSEPLLCLKTMLFPCGTISRIASVATNRHIWLYFDWGI
;
A
#
# COMPACT_ATOMS: atom_id res chain seq x y z
N MET A 1 14.84 12.72 -0.99
CA MET A 1 14.15 13.69 -1.87
C MET A 1 13.05 12.96 -2.63
N ALA A 2 11.94 13.65 -2.89
CA ALA A 2 10.73 13.32 -3.67
C ALA A 2 10.25 11.85 -3.81
N THR A 3 9.76 11.24 -2.72
CA THR A 3 8.99 9.97 -2.74
C THR A 3 7.70 10.01 -3.57
N TRP A 4 7.25 11.20 -4.00
CA TRP A 4 5.98 11.44 -4.67
C TRP A 4 6.06 11.42 -6.20
N GLU A 5 7.26 11.56 -6.77
CA GLU A 5 7.47 11.51 -8.23
C GLU A 5 7.09 10.14 -8.79
N HIS A 6 7.23 9.07 -8.00
CA HIS A 6 6.89 7.70 -8.41
C HIS A 6 5.41 7.51 -8.74
N PHE A 7 4.48 8.27 -8.15
CA PHE A 7 3.05 7.99 -8.24
C PHE A 7 2.31 8.82 -9.29
N GLY A 8 2.92 9.83 -9.90
CA GLY A 8 2.24 10.64 -10.93
C GLY A 8 3.16 11.29 -11.95
N GLU A 9 2.69 11.31 -13.20
CA GLU A 9 3.20 12.23 -14.21
C GLU A 9 2.99 13.67 -13.74
N ILE A 10 4.02 14.51 -13.87
CA ILE A 10 3.96 15.95 -13.59
C ILE A 10 2.78 16.62 -14.34
N ALA A 11 2.42 16.10 -15.51
CA ALA A 11 1.26 16.53 -16.30
C ALA A 11 -0.08 16.39 -15.55
N ASN A 12 -0.27 15.31 -14.78
CA ASN A 12 -1.48 15.12 -13.99
C ASN A 12 -1.54 16.09 -12.79
N VAL A 13 -0.40 16.54 -12.28
CA VAL A 13 -0.35 17.55 -11.19
C VAL A 13 -0.70 18.94 -11.72
N ALA A 14 -0.18 19.29 -12.90
CA ALA A 14 -0.45 20.57 -13.56
C ALA A 14 -1.94 20.74 -13.92
N GLN A 15 -2.62 19.66 -14.34
CA GLN A 15 -4.07 19.68 -14.59
C GLN A 15 -4.91 19.93 -13.34
N LEU A 16 -4.36 19.66 -12.15
CA LEU A 16 -5.01 19.91 -10.86
C LEU A 16 -4.66 21.30 -10.29
N ALA A 17 -3.79 22.06 -10.97
CA ALA A 17 -3.43 23.41 -10.56
C ALA A 17 -4.65 24.33 -10.65
N GLY A 18 -4.89 25.11 -9.59
CA GLY A 18 -6.04 26.01 -9.51
C GLY A 18 -7.33 25.38 -8.99
N LEU A 19 -7.38 24.07 -8.76
CA LEU A 19 -8.47 23.45 -8.00
C LEU A 19 -8.35 23.77 -6.52
N ASP A 20 -9.49 24.07 -5.89
CA ASP A 20 -9.57 24.29 -4.46
C ASP A 20 -9.57 22.98 -3.66
N ALA A 21 -9.31 23.08 -2.36
CA ALA A 21 -9.25 21.93 -1.47
C ALA A 21 -10.54 21.08 -1.50
N ALA A 22 -11.72 21.70 -1.57
CA ALA A 22 -12.99 20.99 -1.60
C ALA A 22 -13.15 20.13 -2.88
N SER A 23 -12.81 20.69 -4.04
CA SER A 23 -12.83 19.96 -5.33
C SER A 23 -11.83 18.81 -5.34
N LEU A 24 -10.62 19.04 -4.83
CA LEU A 24 -9.58 18.00 -4.70
C LEU A 24 -10.05 16.84 -3.82
N ILE A 25 -10.63 17.13 -2.64
CA ILE A 25 -11.20 16.10 -1.76
C ILE A 25 -12.30 15.32 -2.48
N GLY A 26 -13.19 16.00 -3.20
CA GLY A 26 -14.23 15.35 -4.00
C GLY A 26 -13.66 14.39 -5.06
N MET A 27 -12.57 14.77 -5.73
CA MET A 27 -11.86 13.92 -6.68
C MET A 27 -11.20 12.71 -6.01
N ILE A 28 -10.54 12.90 -4.86
CA ILE A 28 -9.91 11.82 -4.10
C ILE A 28 -10.96 10.79 -3.66
N VAL A 29 -12.11 11.25 -3.18
CA VAL A 29 -13.22 10.37 -2.78
C VAL A 29 -13.72 9.54 -3.97
N ARG A 30 -13.83 10.14 -5.16
CA ARG A 30 -14.21 9.40 -6.38
C ARG A 30 -13.17 8.35 -6.75
N ALA A 31 -11.88 8.72 -6.78
CA ALA A 31 -10.79 7.81 -7.09
C ALA A 31 -10.69 6.65 -6.08
N ALA A 32 -10.91 6.92 -4.79
CA ALA A 32 -10.91 5.90 -3.75
C ALA A 32 -12.03 4.85 -3.94
N ASN A 33 -13.18 5.25 -4.50
CA ASN A 33 -14.28 4.33 -4.79
C ASN A 33 -14.01 3.42 -5.99
N THR A 34 -13.15 3.85 -6.91
CA THR A 34 -12.76 3.11 -8.12
C THR A 34 -11.43 2.39 -8.00
N ALA A 35 -10.75 2.49 -6.85
CA ALA A 35 -9.47 1.84 -6.59
C ALA A 35 -9.55 0.31 -6.75
N ARG A 36 -8.57 -0.26 -7.48
CA ARG A 36 -8.43 -1.70 -7.69
C ARG A 36 -7.61 -2.36 -6.59
N MET A 37 -6.60 -1.64 -6.08
CA MET A 37 -5.70 -2.06 -4.99
C MET A 37 -5.84 -1.16 -3.76
N HIS A 38 -5.33 -1.61 -2.62
CA HIS A 38 -5.30 -0.85 -1.36
C HIS A 38 -6.67 -0.25 -0.95
N LYS A 39 -7.77 -0.94 -1.29
CA LYS A 39 -9.13 -0.41 -1.16
C LYS A 39 -9.45 0.08 0.24
N LYS A 40 -9.02 -0.65 1.27
CA LYS A 40 -9.22 -0.27 2.67
C LYS A 40 -8.51 1.06 2.98
N ASN A 41 -7.23 1.17 2.65
CA ASN A 41 -6.44 2.38 2.86
C ASN A 41 -7.01 3.57 2.09
N CYS A 42 -7.35 3.40 0.80
CA CYS A 42 -7.97 4.46 -0.01
C CYS A 42 -9.29 4.96 0.61
N ARG A 43 -10.14 4.04 1.09
CA ARG A 43 -11.43 4.41 1.72
C ARG A 43 -11.25 5.13 3.04
N GLN A 44 -10.37 4.63 3.91
CA GLN A 44 -10.03 5.25 5.19
C GLN A 44 -9.49 6.66 4.99
N PHE A 45 -8.52 6.81 4.09
CA PHE A 45 -7.95 8.11 3.76
C PHE A 45 -8.99 9.07 3.17
N ALA A 46 -9.85 8.59 2.26
CA ALA A 46 -10.94 9.40 1.72
C ALA A 46 -11.98 9.80 2.79
N GLN A 47 -12.24 8.95 3.78
CA GLN A 47 -13.12 9.28 4.92
C GLN A 47 -12.49 10.37 5.79
N HIS A 48 -11.21 10.24 6.10
CA HIS A 48 -10.46 11.26 6.83
C HIS A 48 -10.50 12.63 6.13
N LEU A 49 -10.25 12.64 4.81
CA LEU A 49 -10.33 13.87 4.02
C LEU A 49 -11.74 14.47 3.94
N LYS A 50 -12.82 13.67 4.10
CA LYS A 50 -14.18 14.23 4.20
C LYS A 50 -14.39 15.00 5.50
N LEU A 51 -13.85 14.52 6.63
CA LEU A 51 -13.90 15.25 7.90
C LEU A 51 -13.20 16.60 7.75
N ILE A 52 -12.05 16.59 7.08
CA ILE A 52 -11.29 17.79 6.75
C ILE A 52 -12.09 18.73 5.84
N GLY A 53 -12.69 18.21 4.77
CA GLY A 53 -13.54 19.01 3.87
C GLY A 53 -14.67 19.72 4.62
N ASN A 54 -15.33 19.02 5.55
CA ASN A 54 -16.37 19.60 6.41
C ASN A 54 -15.79 20.73 7.29
N LEU A 55 -14.61 20.55 7.87
CA LEU A 55 -13.93 21.59 8.64
C LEU A 55 -13.64 22.83 7.77
N LEU A 56 -13.05 22.63 6.58
CA LEU A 56 -12.68 23.71 5.67
C LEU A 56 -13.92 24.52 5.21
N GLU A 57 -15.05 23.85 4.98
CA GLU A 57 -16.32 24.52 4.68
C GLU A 57 -16.78 25.42 5.83
N SER A 58 -16.68 24.94 7.09
CA SER A 58 -17.04 25.75 8.27
C SER A 58 -16.10 26.90 8.54
N LEU A 59 -14.82 26.76 8.19
CA LEU A 59 -13.82 27.82 8.28
C LEU A 59 -13.95 28.87 7.17
N ARG A 60 -14.79 28.63 6.16
CA ARG A 60 -14.93 29.50 4.97
C ARG A 60 -13.56 29.84 4.38
N ILE A 61 -12.77 28.82 4.02
CA ILE A 61 -11.38 28.97 3.58
C ILE A 61 -11.14 29.99 2.46
N SER A 62 -12.14 30.24 1.61
CA SER A 62 -12.09 31.29 0.57
C SER A 62 -11.87 32.69 1.15
N GLU A 63 -12.35 32.94 2.37
CA GLU A 63 -12.10 34.18 3.12
C GLU A 63 -10.71 34.16 3.77
N LEU A 64 -10.29 33.02 4.34
CA LEU A 64 -8.96 32.87 4.93
C LEU A 64 -7.83 33.06 3.91
N LYS A 65 -8.04 32.67 2.64
CA LYS A 65 -7.04 32.89 1.57
C LYS A 65 -6.75 34.38 1.29
N LYS A 66 -7.62 35.30 1.71
CA LYS A 66 -7.39 36.75 1.53
C LYS A 66 -6.33 37.29 2.47
N TYR A 67 -6.08 36.61 3.59
CA TYR A 67 -5.09 37.02 4.58
C TYR A 67 -3.72 36.39 4.25
N PRO A 68 -2.66 37.20 4.16
CA PRO A 68 -1.33 36.70 3.79
C PRO A 68 -0.80 35.65 4.78
N GLU A 69 -1.15 35.75 6.06
CA GLU A 69 -0.68 34.86 7.12
C GLU A 69 -1.23 33.43 7.00
N THR A 70 -2.45 33.28 6.50
CA THR A 70 -3.10 31.97 6.30
C THR A 70 -3.02 31.45 4.88
N ARG A 71 -2.61 32.29 3.92
CA ARG A 71 -2.52 31.94 2.51
C ARG A 71 -1.52 30.81 2.24
N GLU A 72 -0.29 30.94 2.72
CA GLU A 72 0.77 29.94 2.47
C GLU A 72 0.39 28.55 3.03
N PRO A 73 -0.06 28.40 4.29
CA PRO A 73 -0.52 27.09 4.80
C PRO A 73 -1.68 26.47 4.00
N LEU A 74 -2.58 27.29 3.46
CA LEU A 74 -3.69 26.82 2.63
C LEU A 74 -3.23 26.36 1.23
N GLU A 75 -2.26 27.05 0.62
CA GLU A 75 -1.64 26.62 -0.64
C GLU A 75 -0.88 25.30 -0.44
N GLN A 76 -0.14 25.16 0.66
CA GLN A 76 0.56 23.92 1.01
C GLN A 76 -0.39 22.74 1.28
N LEU A 77 -1.55 23.02 1.91
CA LEU A 77 -2.62 22.03 2.07
C LEU A 77 -3.17 21.56 0.71
N GLU A 78 -3.42 22.48 -0.23
CA GLU A 78 -3.89 22.14 -1.57
C GLU A 78 -2.85 21.32 -2.35
N ASP A 79 -1.57 21.65 -2.23
CA ASP A 79 -0.49 20.86 -2.83
C ASP A 79 -0.40 19.45 -2.23
N ALA A 80 -0.57 19.32 -0.93
CA ALA A 80 -0.64 18.01 -0.28
C ALA A 80 -1.85 17.20 -0.76
N LEU A 81 -3.00 17.85 -0.94
CA LEU A 81 -4.20 17.21 -1.52
C LEU A 81 -4.00 16.80 -2.98
N ARG A 82 -3.29 17.59 -3.80
CA ARG A 82 -2.94 17.20 -5.18
C ARG A 82 -2.08 15.94 -5.21
N ARG A 83 -1.03 15.88 -4.37
CA ARG A 83 -0.20 14.66 -4.22
C ARG A 83 -1.00 13.46 -3.71
N SER A 84 -1.93 13.72 -2.81
CA SER A 84 -2.84 12.72 -2.25
C SER A 84 -3.80 12.14 -3.29
N TYR A 85 -4.31 12.96 -4.21
CA TYR A 85 -5.09 12.49 -5.36
C TYR A 85 -4.28 11.56 -6.25
N ILE A 86 -3.04 11.92 -6.56
CA ILE A 86 -2.14 11.09 -7.37
C ILE A 86 -1.93 9.73 -6.70
N LEU A 87 -1.65 9.70 -5.40
CA LEU A 87 -1.49 8.47 -4.62
C LEU A 87 -2.74 7.57 -4.69
N VAL A 88 -3.92 8.15 -4.50
CA VAL A 88 -5.17 7.38 -4.52
C VAL A 88 -5.52 6.93 -5.94
N ASN A 89 -5.30 7.77 -6.94
CA ASN A 89 -5.56 7.45 -8.35
C ASN A 89 -4.61 6.37 -8.89
N SER A 90 -3.35 6.33 -8.41
CA SER A 90 -2.40 5.29 -8.80
C SER A 90 -2.88 3.88 -8.41
N CYS A 91 -3.66 3.76 -7.33
CA CYS A 91 -4.27 2.50 -6.89
C CYS A 91 -5.37 1.97 -7.82
N GLN A 92 -5.76 2.74 -8.84
CA GLN A 92 -6.76 2.35 -9.85
C GLN A 92 -6.12 1.84 -11.14
N ASP A 93 -5.11 2.53 -11.68
CA ASP A 93 -4.70 2.32 -13.09
C ASP A 93 -3.22 1.94 -13.30
N ARG A 94 -2.40 1.88 -12.25
CA ARG A 94 -1.04 1.32 -12.36
C ARG A 94 -1.07 -0.20 -12.63
N SER A 95 0.08 -0.77 -13.00
CA SER A 95 0.24 -2.23 -13.07
C SER A 95 -0.14 -2.87 -11.72
N TYR A 96 -0.93 -3.94 -11.77
CA TYR A 96 -1.29 -4.73 -10.59
C TYR A 96 -0.06 -5.31 -9.90
N PHE A 97 0.88 -5.87 -10.67
CA PHE A 97 2.13 -6.42 -10.12
C PHE A 97 3.04 -5.33 -9.54
N TYR A 98 3.13 -4.16 -10.18
CA TYR A 98 3.83 -3.02 -9.61
C TYR A 98 3.25 -2.58 -8.26
N LEU A 99 1.92 -2.44 -8.18
CA LEU A 99 1.24 -2.06 -6.93
C LEU A 99 1.43 -3.10 -5.81
N LEU A 100 1.46 -4.40 -6.14
CA LEU A 100 1.76 -5.45 -5.17
C LEU A 100 3.20 -5.34 -4.64
N ALA A 101 4.19 -5.21 -5.54
CA ALA A 101 5.58 -5.04 -5.17
C ALA A 101 5.78 -3.81 -4.28
N MET A 102 5.16 -2.70 -4.65
CA MET A 102 5.24 -1.41 -3.97
C MET A 102 4.28 -1.27 -2.77
N GLY A 103 3.60 -2.34 -2.36
CA GLY A 103 2.50 -2.26 -1.39
C GLY A 103 2.85 -1.57 -0.07
N TRP A 104 4.05 -1.81 0.47
CA TRP A 104 4.51 -1.15 1.70
C TRP A 104 4.89 0.31 1.50
N ASN A 105 5.44 0.66 0.32
CA ASN A 105 5.72 2.04 -0.03
C ASN A 105 4.42 2.85 -0.10
N ILE A 106 3.38 2.31 -0.75
CA ILE A 106 2.05 2.93 -0.84
C ILE A 106 1.46 3.14 0.55
N VAL A 107 1.51 2.11 1.40
CA VAL A 107 1.08 2.19 2.81
C VAL A 107 1.82 3.30 3.57
N TYR A 108 3.14 3.42 3.36
CA TYR A 108 3.92 4.51 3.94
C TYR A 108 3.49 5.88 3.40
N GLN A 109 3.20 6.01 2.10
CA GLN A 109 2.73 7.27 1.55
C GLN A 109 1.37 7.69 2.11
N PHE A 110 0.45 6.77 2.38
CA PHE A 110 -0.82 7.12 3.04
C PHE A 110 -0.59 7.72 4.43
N ARG A 111 0.28 7.10 5.25
CA ARG A 111 0.67 7.67 6.54
C ARG A 111 1.27 9.06 6.37
N LYS A 112 2.23 9.20 5.45
CA LYS A 112 2.91 10.47 5.21
C LYS A 112 1.97 11.56 4.73
N ALA A 113 1.04 11.25 3.82
CA ALA A 113 0.04 12.18 3.32
C ALA A 113 -0.90 12.66 4.43
N GLN A 114 -1.45 11.74 5.22
CA GLN A 114 -2.32 12.10 6.34
C GLN A 114 -1.60 13.00 7.33
N SER A 115 -0.40 12.61 7.80
CA SER A 115 0.38 13.41 8.74
C SER A 115 0.75 14.80 8.19
N GLU A 116 1.07 14.89 6.90
CA GLU A 116 1.37 16.16 6.25
C GLU A 116 0.14 17.07 6.21
N ILE A 117 -1.02 16.54 5.82
CA ILE A 117 -2.28 17.29 5.75
C ILE A 117 -2.70 17.75 7.16
N ASP A 118 -2.69 16.85 8.14
CA ASP A 118 -3.02 17.15 9.54
C ASP A 118 -2.14 18.25 10.11
N ARG A 119 -0.84 18.26 9.75
CA ARG A 119 0.09 19.31 10.15
C ARG A 119 -0.33 20.68 9.60
N TYR A 120 -0.69 20.79 8.32
CA TYR A 120 -1.15 22.06 7.74
C TYR A 120 -2.47 22.53 8.39
N LEU A 121 -3.37 21.59 8.69
CA LEU A 121 -4.62 21.88 9.40
C LEU A 121 -4.40 22.34 10.84
N LYS A 122 -3.28 21.99 11.48
CA LYS A 122 -2.91 22.55 12.79
C LYS A 122 -2.37 23.97 12.66
N ILE A 123 -1.77 24.34 11.53
CA ILE A 123 -1.20 25.68 11.31
C ILE A 123 -2.28 26.71 10.95
N ILE A 124 -3.25 26.33 10.11
CA ILE A 124 -4.34 27.22 9.64
C ILE A 124 -5.14 27.88 10.80
N PRO A 125 -5.49 27.16 11.89
CA PRO A 125 -6.21 27.72 13.04
C PRO A 125 -5.34 28.48 14.05
N LEU A 126 -4.01 28.46 13.95
CA LEU A 126 -3.11 29.06 14.95
C LEU A 126 -2.97 30.59 14.82
N ILE A 127 -3.45 31.19 13.73
CA ILE A 127 -3.33 32.64 13.51
C ILE A 127 -4.62 33.41 13.89
N THR A 128 -5.75 32.72 14.07
CA THR A 128 -7.00 33.34 14.59
C THR A 128 -7.76 32.33 15.48
N LEU A 129 -7.89 32.56 16.78
CA LEU A 129 -9.04 33.30 17.31
C LEU A 129 -10.39 32.83 16.72
N VAL A 130 -10.75 31.57 16.93
CA VAL A 130 -12.17 31.23 16.95
C VAL A 130 -12.51 30.59 18.29
N ASP A 131 -13.08 31.38 19.20
CA ASP A 131 -13.94 30.91 20.29
C ASP A 131 -15.21 30.27 19.70
N ASN A 132 -15.03 29.28 18.82
CA ASN A 132 -16.08 28.55 18.15
C ASN A 132 -15.91 27.09 18.52
N ALA A 133 -16.68 26.70 19.54
CA ALA A 133 -16.73 25.35 20.06
C ALA A 133 -16.94 24.30 18.95
N ARG A 134 -17.68 24.65 17.89
CA ARG A 134 -17.95 23.77 16.75
C ARG A 134 -16.71 23.50 15.88
N VAL A 135 -15.84 24.49 15.71
CA VAL A 135 -14.57 24.30 14.97
C VAL A 135 -13.61 23.44 15.78
N ARG A 136 -13.56 23.67 17.11
CA ARG A 136 -12.76 22.87 18.04
C ARG A 136 -13.18 21.41 18.05
N GLU A 137 -14.48 21.14 18.18
CA GLU A 137 -15.03 19.78 18.13
C GLU A 137 -14.67 19.06 16.83
N ARG A 138 -14.70 19.77 15.69
CA ARG A 138 -14.31 19.19 14.38
C ARG A 138 -12.83 18.86 14.29
N LEU A 139 -11.96 19.73 14.81
CA LEU A 139 -10.53 19.45 14.88
C LEU A 139 -10.24 18.23 15.78
N GLU A 140 -10.93 18.12 16.92
CA GLU A 140 -10.81 16.95 17.79
C GLU A 140 -11.29 15.65 17.11
N MET A 141 -12.34 15.72 16.29
CA MET A 141 -12.77 14.57 15.49
C MET A 141 -11.70 14.13 14.48
N ILE A 142 -11.07 15.08 13.78
CA ILE A 142 -9.99 14.80 12.82
C ILE A 142 -8.76 14.25 13.55
N GLU A 143 -8.38 14.82 14.68
CA GLU A 143 -7.23 14.36 15.46
C GLU A 143 -7.43 12.96 16.02
N ARG A 144 -8.66 12.59 16.39
CA ARG A 144 -9.00 11.22 16.80
C ARG A 144 -9.07 10.23 15.63
N ASP A 145 -9.25 10.71 14.40
CA ASP A 145 -9.39 9.90 13.19
C ASP A 145 -8.02 9.51 12.60
N GLN A 146 -7.19 8.88 13.44
CA GLN A 146 -5.89 8.35 13.01
C GLN A 146 -6.04 6.91 12.51
N HIS A 147 -5.60 6.69 11.28
CA HIS A 147 -5.73 5.40 10.61
C HIS A 147 -4.41 4.65 10.62
N GLU A 148 -4.45 3.40 11.08
CA GLU A 148 -3.37 2.45 10.84
C GLU A 148 -3.49 1.90 9.41
N TYR A 149 -2.72 2.47 8.50
CA TYR A 149 -2.60 1.97 7.14
C TYR A 149 -1.75 0.70 7.11
N THR A 150 -2.30 -0.36 6.51
CA THR A 150 -1.67 -1.69 6.46
C THR A 150 -1.78 -2.31 5.07
N LEU A 151 -0.90 -3.26 4.77
CA LEU A 151 -1.09 -4.17 3.64
C LEU A 151 -2.01 -5.31 4.08
N ASP A 152 -2.91 -5.75 3.21
CA ASP A 152 -3.79 -6.89 3.50
C ASP A 152 -2.97 -8.19 3.57
N ASP A 153 -3.36 -9.15 4.41
CA ASP A 153 -2.53 -10.34 4.67
C ASP A 153 -2.34 -11.21 3.42
N GLU A 154 -3.31 -11.23 2.52
CA GLU A 154 -3.16 -11.87 1.21
C GLU A 154 -2.17 -11.10 0.34
N ASP A 155 -2.29 -9.77 0.24
CA ASP A 155 -1.36 -8.94 -0.53
C ASP A 155 0.08 -9.07 0.00
N LYS A 156 0.29 -9.21 1.32
CA LYS A 156 1.61 -9.49 1.91
C LYS A 156 2.20 -10.81 1.42
N LYS A 157 1.40 -11.87 1.36
CA LYS A 157 1.85 -13.19 0.87
C LYS A 157 2.23 -13.11 -0.61
N ILE A 158 1.40 -12.44 -1.42
CA ILE A 158 1.65 -12.30 -2.85
C ILE A 158 2.85 -11.40 -3.11
N GLN A 159 3.04 -10.33 -2.33
CA GLN A 159 4.23 -9.49 -2.40
C GLN A 159 5.50 -10.28 -2.07
N HIS A 160 5.46 -11.17 -1.08
CA HIS A 160 6.59 -12.05 -0.80
C HIS A 160 6.89 -12.99 -1.98
N VAL A 161 5.85 -13.50 -2.66
CA VAL A 161 6.02 -14.38 -3.83
C VAL A 161 6.61 -13.64 -5.03
N ILE A 162 6.12 -12.42 -5.33
CA ILE A 162 6.51 -11.67 -6.53
C ILE A 162 7.93 -11.10 -6.44
N LEU A 163 8.43 -10.84 -5.23
CA LEU A 163 9.76 -10.30 -4.98
C LEU A 163 10.85 -11.39 -4.85
N LYS A 164 10.51 -12.67 -4.98
CA LYS A 164 11.52 -13.74 -5.05
C LYS A 164 12.37 -13.59 -6.30
N ARG A 165 13.69 -13.70 -6.16
CA ARG A 165 14.65 -13.63 -7.28
C ARG A 165 14.36 -14.64 -8.37
N GLU A 166 13.97 -15.86 -8.01
CA GLU A 166 13.60 -16.91 -8.95
C GLU A 166 12.24 -17.50 -8.56
N PRO A 167 11.16 -17.19 -9.31
CA PRO A 167 9.83 -17.74 -9.01
C PRO A 167 9.77 -19.23 -9.37
N SER A 168 9.32 -20.06 -8.44
CA SER A 168 9.04 -21.47 -8.73
C SER A 168 7.81 -21.64 -9.63
N GLN A 169 7.61 -22.82 -10.21
CA GLN A 169 6.37 -23.14 -10.94
C GLN A 169 5.11 -22.95 -10.09
N HIS A 170 5.19 -23.23 -8.78
CA HIS A 170 4.08 -22.97 -7.88
C HIS A 170 3.80 -21.47 -7.72
N ASP A 171 4.86 -20.67 -7.59
CA ASP A 171 4.77 -19.21 -7.47
C ASP A 171 4.10 -18.60 -8.71
N THR A 172 4.46 -19.04 -9.92
CA THR A 172 3.85 -18.53 -11.16
C THR A 172 2.38 -18.92 -11.29
N ILE A 173 1.97 -20.10 -10.83
CA ILE A 173 0.56 -20.50 -10.75
C ILE A 173 -0.22 -19.60 -9.78
N VAL A 174 0.37 -19.30 -8.61
CA VAL A 174 -0.24 -18.39 -7.62
C VAL A 174 -0.42 -17.00 -8.23
N LEU A 175 0.62 -16.43 -8.86
CA LEU A 175 0.56 -15.12 -9.51
C LEU A 175 -0.43 -15.08 -10.67
N LYS A 176 -0.52 -16.14 -11.47
CA LYS A 176 -1.53 -16.27 -12.54
C LYS A 176 -2.95 -16.23 -11.98
N LYS A 177 -3.19 -16.92 -10.87
CA LYS A 177 -4.50 -16.96 -10.22
C LYS A 177 -4.89 -15.59 -9.66
N THR A 178 -3.97 -14.91 -8.96
CA THR A 178 -4.25 -13.58 -8.41
C THR A 178 -4.49 -12.55 -9.51
N LEU A 179 -3.70 -12.62 -10.59
CA LEU A 179 -3.90 -11.76 -11.75
C LEU A 179 -5.27 -11.99 -12.42
N SER A 180 -5.68 -13.25 -12.57
CA SER A 180 -7.00 -13.61 -13.10
C SER A 180 -8.14 -13.00 -12.25
N CYS A 181 -8.00 -13.00 -10.93
CA CYS A 181 -8.97 -12.36 -10.03
C CYS A 181 -8.99 -10.83 -10.17
N SER A 182 -7.85 -10.21 -10.47
CA SER A 182 -7.73 -8.76 -10.71
C SER A 182 -8.34 -8.32 -12.05
N TYR A 183 -8.49 -9.25 -13.00
CA TYR A 183 -9.01 -9.06 -14.35
C TYR A 183 -10.16 -10.03 -14.67
N PRO A 184 -11.32 -9.93 -13.98
CA PRO A 184 -12.38 -10.95 -14.07
C PRO A 184 -13.04 -11.07 -15.45
N ASN A 185 -12.97 -10.01 -16.27
CA ASN A 185 -13.62 -9.93 -17.58
C ASN A 185 -12.63 -9.99 -18.76
N MET A 186 -11.42 -10.51 -18.53
CA MET A 186 -10.36 -10.54 -19.55
C MET A 186 -9.64 -11.91 -19.52
N PRO A 187 -9.36 -12.50 -20.69
CA PRO A 187 -8.54 -13.71 -20.77
C PRO A 187 -7.16 -13.52 -20.14
N ILE A 188 -6.66 -14.55 -19.45
CA ILE A 188 -5.41 -14.43 -18.69
C ILE A 188 -4.20 -14.04 -19.55
N CYS A 189 -4.09 -14.53 -20.79
CA CYS A 189 -2.99 -14.15 -21.67
C CYS A 189 -3.03 -12.66 -22.03
N GLU A 190 -4.22 -12.10 -22.25
CA GLU A 190 -4.42 -10.68 -22.52
C GLU A 190 -4.15 -9.84 -21.27
N ALA A 191 -4.55 -10.34 -20.09
CA ALA A 191 -4.25 -9.68 -18.81
C ALA A 191 -2.73 -9.63 -18.55
N ILE A 192 -1.99 -10.70 -18.83
CA ILE A 192 -0.52 -10.75 -18.72
C ILE A 192 0.12 -9.76 -19.68
N GLN A 193 -0.33 -9.71 -20.94
CA GLN A 193 0.18 -8.75 -21.92
C GLN A 193 -0.07 -7.30 -21.46
N LYS A 194 -1.28 -7.00 -21.01
CA LYS A 194 -1.64 -5.68 -20.50
C LYS A 194 -0.82 -5.26 -19.27
N GLU A 195 -0.52 -6.19 -18.37
CA GLU A 195 0.38 -5.92 -17.24
C GLU A 195 1.81 -5.64 -17.70
N ASN A 196 2.32 -6.37 -18.68
CA ASN A 196 3.65 -6.13 -19.25
C ASN A 196 3.74 -4.74 -19.89
N GLU A 197 2.74 -4.36 -20.70
CA GLU A 197 2.64 -3.01 -21.30
C GLU A 197 2.63 -1.91 -20.23
N LYS A 198 1.86 -2.10 -19.14
CA LYS A 198 1.86 -1.15 -18.02
C LYS A 198 3.23 -1.06 -17.33
N LEU A 199 3.87 -2.19 -17.04
CA LEU A 199 5.20 -2.22 -16.43
C LEU A 199 6.26 -1.54 -17.31
N GLN A 200 6.18 -1.67 -18.63
CA GLN A 200 7.08 -0.96 -19.55
C GLN A 200 6.90 0.57 -19.47
N LEU A 201 5.66 1.04 -19.34
CA LEU A 201 5.40 2.46 -19.11
C LEU A 201 5.95 2.93 -17.77
N GLU A 202 5.77 2.14 -16.70
CA GLU A 202 6.39 2.44 -15.40
C GLU A 202 7.92 2.52 -15.50
N LEU A 203 8.54 1.60 -16.26
CA LEU A 203 9.99 1.57 -16.44
C LEU A 203 10.47 2.83 -17.17
N GLN A 204 9.82 3.22 -18.26
CA GLN A 204 10.16 4.43 -19.00
C GLN A 204 10.04 5.67 -18.12
N HIS A 205 8.97 5.75 -17.33
CA HIS A 205 8.77 6.85 -16.39
C HIS A 205 9.88 6.89 -15.31
N SER A 206 10.24 5.74 -14.75
CA SER A 206 11.30 5.64 -13.75
C SER A 206 12.68 6.00 -14.31
N GLN A 207 12.95 5.64 -15.56
CA GLN A 207 14.17 6.02 -16.27
C GLN A 207 14.24 7.52 -16.54
N ALA A 208 13.13 8.14 -16.93
CA ALA A 208 13.05 9.59 -17.13
C ALA A 208 13.34 10.37 -15.85
N ASN A 209 12.98 9.80 -14.68
CA ASN A 209 13.24 10.38 -13.37
C ASN A 209 14.60 9.96 -12.76
N LEU A 210 15.42 9.20 -13.49
CA LEU A 210 16.74 8.71 -13.04
C LEU A 210 16.68 7.86 -11.75
N ASP A 211 15.57 7.17 -11.50
CA ASP A 211 15.43 6.30 -10.33
C ASP A 211 15.88 4.87 -10.67
N VAL A 212 17.14 4.59 -10.35
CA VAL A 212 17.79 3.29 -10.59
C VAL A 212 17.12 2.18 -9.78
N GLY A 213 16.79 2.43 -8.50
CA GLY A 213 16.22 1.40 -7.63
C GLY A 213 14.83 0.95 -8.08
N GLN A 214 14.00 1.88 -8.53
CA GLN A 214 12.71 1.54 -9.12
C GLN A 214 12.86 0.83 -10.47
N CYS A 215 13.83 1.22 -11.30
CA CYS A 215 14.10 0.51 -12.55
C CYS A 215 14.45 -0.97 -12.30
N GLU A 216 15.27 -1.26 -11.30
CA GLU A 216 15.63 -2.63 -10.92
C GLU A 216 14.41 -3.45 -10.49
N VAL A 217 13.54 -2.87 -9.64
CA VAL A 217 12.30 -3.53 -9.24
C VAL A 217 11.41 -3.80 -10.45
N ILE A 218 11.24 -2.83 -11.34
CA ILE A 218 10.36 -2.99 -12.51
C ILE A 218 10.93 -4.01 -13.51
N GLN A 219 12.24 -4.04 -13.71
CA GLN A 219 12.88 -5.07 -14.54
C GLN A 219 12.68 -6.47 -13.97
N HIS A 220 12.84 -6.65 -12.66
CA HIS A 220 12.50 -7.91 -12.00
C HIS A 220 11.02 -8.29 -12.23
N LEU A 221 10.09 -7.33 -12.13
CA LEU A 221 8.67 -7.59 -12.38
C LEU A 221 8.36 -7.97 -13.83
N LEU A 222 9.10 -7.42 -14.80
CA LEU A 222 8.99 -7.82 -16.21
C LEU A 222 9.42 -9.28 -16.39
N GLU A 223 10.55 -9.69 -15.81
CA GLU A 223 11.02 -11.07 -15.83
C GLU A 223 10.01 -12.05 -15.19
N VAL A 224 9.45 -11.67 -14.04
CA VAL A 224 8.39 -12.46 -13.38
C VAL A 224 7.14 -12.57 -14.26
N THR A 225 6.76 -11.47 -14.93
CA THR A 225 5.60 -11.45 -15.84
C THR A 225 5.82 -12.37 -17.04
N GLU A 226 7.04 -12.40 -17.60
CA GLU A 226 7.43 -13.31 -18.67
C GLU A 226 7.42 -14.78 -18.22
N ALA A 227 7.89 -15.08 -17.00
CA ALA A 227 7.82 -16.41 -16.43
C ALA A 227 6.38 -16.89 -16.23
N VAL A 228 5.47 -15.99 -15.81
CA VAL A 228 4.03 -16.28 -15.72
C VAL A 228 3.42 -16.51 -17.11
N ALA A 229 3.84 -15.74 -18.13
CA ALA A 229 3.42 -15.91 -19.52
C ALA A 229 3.84 -17.28 -20.09
N ALA A 230 5.09 -17.70 -19.86
CA ALA A 230 5.61 -18.98 -20.33
C ALA A 230 4.83 -20.18 -19.78
N ASN A 231 4.43 -20.12 -18.51
CA ASN A 231 3.59 -21.13 -17.86
C ASN A 231 2.10 -21.07 -18.28
N SER A 232 1.70 -20.10 -19.10
CA SER A 232 0.33 -19.94 -19.58
C SER A 232 0.09 -20.55 -20.97
N LEU A 233 1.15 -20.83 -21.73
CA LEU A 233 1.05 -21.56 -22.99
C LEU A 233 0.71 -23.02 -22.73
N PRO A 234 -0.17 -23.64 -23.53
CA PRO A 234 -0.39 -25.07 -23.43
C PRO A 234 0.91 -25.77 -23.81
N GLU A 235 1.46 -26.58 -22.90
CA GLU A 235 2.41 -27.62 -23.28
C GLU A 235 1.78 -28.40 -24.43
N LYS A 236 2.38 -28.30 -25.63
CA LYS A 236 2.14 -29.25 -26.71
C LYS A 236 2.68 -30.61 -26.25
N THR A 237 1.91 -31.32 -25.44
CA THR A 237 2.07 -32.77 -25.29
C THR A 237 1.12 -33.43 -26.28
N SER A 238 1.70 -33.80 -27.41
CA SER A 238 1.22 -34.82 -28.31
C SER A 238 0.82 -36.09 -27.54
N PHE A 239 -0.49 -36.34 -27.44
CA PHE A 239 -1.02 -37.70 -27.38
C PHE A 239 -2.12 -37.80 -28.42
N ALA A 240 -1.71 -38.19 -29.63
CA ALA A 240 -2.62 -38.78 -30.60
C ALA A 240 -3.15 -40.09 -30.00
N LYS A 241 -4.44 -40.13 -29.68
CA LYS A 241 -5.21 -41.39 -29.66
C LYS A 241 -6.52 -41.16 -30.38
N GLU A 242 -6.46 -41.59 -31.64
CA GLU A 242 -7.51 -42.10 -32.52
C GLU A 242 -8.94 -42.09 -31.95
N SER A 243 -9.76 -41.22 -32.52
CA SER A 243 -11.21 -41.36 -32.55
C SER A 243 -11.59 -42.54 -33.46
N LYS A 244 -12.02 -43.66 -32.87
CA LYS A 244 -12.91 -44.61 -33.55
C LYS A 244 -14.35 -44.22 -33.26
N VAL A 245 -14.97 -43.66 -34.30
CA VAL A 245 -16.41 -43.55 -34.47
C VAL A 245 -16.95 -44.94 -34.83
N GLU A 246 -17.98 -45.40 -34.14
CA GLU A 246 -18.96 -46.31 -34.73
C GLU A 246 -20.36 -45.91 -34.28
N GLN A 247 -21.26 -45.90 -35.25
CA GLN A 247 -22.54 -45.20 -35.29
C GLN A 247 -23.70 -46.00 -34.69
N VAL A 248 -24.59 -45.29 -33.99
CA VAL A 248 -26.06 -45.28 -34.10
C VAL A 248 -26.80 -46.62 -34.03
N TYR A 249 -27.65 -46.76 -33.01
CA TYR A 249 -29.08 -47.06 -33.22
C TYR A 249 -29.94 -46.25 -32.24
N VAL A 250 -30.97 -45.64 -32.78
CA VAL A 250 -32.01 -44.86 -32.09
C VAL A 250 -33.09 -45.84 -31.63
N ASP A 251 -33.55 -45.73 -30.38
CA ASP A 251 -34.95 -46.03 -30.07
C ASP A 251 -35.46 -45.06 -28.99
N VAL A 252 -36.62 -44.47 -29.29
CA VAL A 252 -37.29 -43.43 -28.51
C VAL A 252 -38.46 -44.11 -27.81
N SER A 253 -38.54 -43.99 -26.49
CA SER A 253 -39.83 -44.02 -25.77
C SER A 253 -39.72 -43.30 -24.44
N ASN A 254 -40.49 -42.22 -24.34
CA ASN A 254 -40.87 -41.51 -23.11
C ASN A 254 -41.45 -42.49 -22.08
N GLU A 255 -41.12 -42.30 -20.79
CA GLU A 255 -42.10 -41.83 -19.80
C GLU A 255 -41.49 -41.73 -18.38
N LYS A 256 -41.84 -40.60 -17.74
CA LYS A 256 -42.11 -40.36 -16.32
C LYS A 256 -40.96 -40.16 -15.31
N GLU A 257 -41.00 -38.93 -14.81
CA GLU A 257 -40.44 -38.38 -13.59
C GLU A 257 -40.79 -39.19 -12.34
N HIS A 258 -39.82 -39.32 -11.43
CA HIS A 258 -40.05 -39.06 -10.01
C HIS A 258 -38.71 -38.88 -9.28
N TYR A 259 -38.46 -37.66 -8.81
CA TYR A 259 -37.51 -37.39 -7.73
C TYR A 259 -38.26 -37.52 -6.40
N ASP A 260 -37.66 -38.21 -5.43
CA ASP A 260 -37.50 -37.68 -4.07
C ASP A 260 -36.77 -38.68 -3.16
N ASN A 261 -35.79 -38.18 -2.41
CA ASN A 261 -35.55 -38.69 -1.06
C ASN A 261 -34.80 -37.65 -0.21
N ASN A 262 -35.61 -36.93 0.57
CA ASN A 262 -35.57 -36.83 2.02
C ASN A 262 -34.34 -36.24 2.75
N TYR A 263 -34.63 -35.11 3.43
CA TYR A 263 -34.51 -34.84 4.89
C TYR A 263 -33.17 -35.16 5.61
N SER A 264 -32.64 -34.38 6.56
CA SER A 264 -33.23 -33.38 7.44
C SER A 264 -32.13 -32.48 8.03
N ARG A 265 -32.55 -31.26 8.33
CA ARG A 265 -31.90 -30.20 9.09
C ARG A 265 -32.21 -30.36 10.59
N ASN A 266 -31.27 -29.97 11.46
CA ASN A 266 -31.42 -29.35 12.81
C ASN A 266 -29.99 -29.09 13.34
N SER A 267 -29.48 -27.85 13.46
CA SER A 267 -29.60 -26.87 14.57
C SER A 267 -29.31 -27.49 15.95
N GLU A 268 -28.44 -26.96 16.83
CA GLU A 268 -28.37 -25.62 17.46
C GLU A 268 -26.93 -25.38 17.99
N LYS A 269 -26.27 -24.22 17.77
CA LYS A 269 -26.28 -22.95 18.54
C LYS A 269 -25.88 -23.05 20.02
N GLN A 270 -24.76 -22.42 20.38
CA GLN A 270 -24.29 -22.11 21.74
C GLN A 270 -24.16 -20.59 21.93
N GLU A 271 -24.49 -20.13 23.13
CA GLU A 271 -24.56 -18.74 23.59
C GLU A 271 -23.21 -18.17 24.12
N ALA A 272 -23.24 -16.87 24.38
CA ALA A 272 -22.17 -15.97 24.79
C ALA A 272 -21.63 -16.15 26.22
N SER A 273 -20.44 -15.56 26.49
CA SER A 273 -20.15 -14.66 27.64
C SER A 273 -18.70 -14.78 28.17
N GLY A 274 -18.09 -13.62 28.47
CA GLY A 274 -17.36 -13.42 29.74
C GLY A 274 -15.84 -13.60 29.78
N ASN A 275 -15.12 -12.48 29.85
CA ASN A 275 -13.68 -12.34 30.10
C ASN A 275 -13.21 -12.97 31.42
N THR A 276 -11.97 -13.51 31.47
CA THR A 276 -10.99 -13.23 32.55
C THR A 276 -9.57 -13.65 32.15
N SER A 277 -8.63 -12.83 32.62
CA SER A 277 -7.17 -12.87 32.53
C SER A 277 -6.47 -14.17 32.95
N SER A 278 -5.34 -14.47 32.31
CA SER A 278 -4.20 -15.09 33.00
C SER A 278 -2.87 -14.78 32.30
N VAL A 279 -1.99 -14.11 33.02
CA VAL A 279 -0.56 -13.95 32.74
C VAL A 279 0.11 -15.33 32.74
N SER A 280 0.92 -15.62 31.72
CA SER A 280 1.93 -16.68 31.81
C SER A 280 3.24 -16.23 31.16
N SER A 281 4.28 -16.33 31.96
CA SER A 281 5.68 -16.09 31.66
C SER A 281 6.34 -17.40 31.22
N ARG A 282 7.14 -17.34 30.13
CA ARG A 282 8.38 -18.10 29.83
C ARG A 282 8.63 -17.99 28.33
N ARG A 283 9.66 -17.24 27.90
CA ARG A 283 10.98 -17.78 27.53
C ARG A 283 10.88 -19.09 26.78
N ASP A 284 11.03 -19.03 25.46
CA ASP A 284 11.73 -20.06 24.71
C ASP A 284 12.66 -19.42 23.68
N LEU A 285 13.93 -19.74 23.86
CA LEU A 285 15.03 -19.50 22.94
C LEU A 285 14.89 -20.53 21.82
N LEU A 286 14.71 -20.09 20.58
CA LEU A 286 15.10 -20.89 19.42
C LEU A 286 15.88 -20.03 18.43
N SER A 287 17.19 -20.28 18.49
CA SER A 287 18.22 -20.07 17.49
C SER A 287 17.70 -20.25 16.06
N PHE A 288 17.71 -19.18 15.27
CA PHE A 288 17.85 -19.27 13.82
C PHE A 288 19.19 -18.65 13.42
N LYS A 289 20.13 -19.55 13.09
CA LYS A 289 21.44 -19.24 12.57
C LYS A 289 21.36 -19.28 11.04
N GLY A 290 21.64 -18.14 10.41
CA GLY A 290 22.24 -18.06 9.08
C GLY A 290 21.31 -18.24 7.88
N ALA A 291 20.75 -17.14 7.40
CA ALA A 291 20.72 -16.81 5.98
C ALA A 291 20.60 -15.29 5.86
N GLN A 292 21.65 -14.70 5.31
CA GLN A 292 21.83 -13.28 5.10
C GLN A 292 21.07 -12.91 3.82
N ASP A 293 19.91 -12.29 3.94
CA ASP A 293 19.23 -11.63 2.82
C ASP A 293 19.16 -10.13 3.11
N GLU A 294 20.16 -9.45 2.58
CA GLU A 294 20.40 -8.02 2.65
C GLU A 294 19.50 -7.31 1.62
N TRP A 295 18.24 -7.11 1.98
CA TRP A 295 17.43 -6.03 1.41
C TRP A 295 17.48 -4.87 2.40
N HIS A 296 18.14 -3.79 1.99
CA HIS A 296 18.40 -2.63 2.82
C HIS A 296 17.12 -2.09 3.47
N SER A 297 16.94 -2.43 4.74
CA SER A 297 16.15 -1.60 5.64
C SER A 297 17.03 -0.39 5.92
N ASP A 298 16.64 0.78 5.42
CA ASP A 298 17.34 2.02 5.74
C ASP A 298 17.59 2.08 7.26
N LEU A 299 18.86 2.20 7.65
CA LEU A 299 19.32 2.27 9.05
C LEU A 299 18.67 3.42 9.85
N LEU A 300 17.90 4.27 9.18
CA LEU A 300 17.17 5.42 9.73
C LEU A 300 15.64 5.23 9.76
N GLY A 301 15.12 4.09 9.30
CA GLY A 301 13.68 3.80 9.25
C GLY A 301 13.05 3.34 10.58
N CYS A 302 13.87 3.05 11.61
CA CYS A 302 13.41 2.58 12.92
C CYS A 302 13.32 3.66 14.01
N CYS A 303 13.47 4.95 13.68
CA CYS A 303 13.48 6.01 14.68
C CYS A 303 12.26 6.93 14.52
N SER A 304 11.07 6.43 14.85
CA SER A 304 9.90 7.30 15.02
C SER A 304 9.97 8.13 16.32
N GLU A 305 10.96 7.90 17.20
CA GLU A 305 11.31 8.75 18.35
C GLU A 305 12.69 8.31 18.89
N PRO A 306 13.79 9.08 18.74
CA PRO A 306 15.01 8.77 19.46
C PRO A 306 14.82 9.22 20.92
N LEU A 307 14.34 8.32 21.78
CA LEU A 307 14.46 8.50 23.22
C LEU A 307 15.93 8.34 23.60
N LEU A 308 16.71 9.41 23.41
CA LEU A 308 18.03 9.52 23.99
C LEU A 308 17.87 9.50 25.50
N CYS A 309 18.23 8.38 26.13
CA CYS A 309 18.29 8.29 27.58
C CYS A 309 19.29 9.34 28.11
N LEU A 310 19.04 9.91 29.30
CA LEU A 310 19.85 11.00 29.88
C LEU A 310 21.38 10.75 29.88
N LYS A 311 21.81 9.48 29.85
CA LYS A 311 23.22 9.09 29.72
C LYS A 311 23.84 9.45 28.36
N THR A 312 23.06 9.48 27.27
CA THR A 312 23.55 9.77 25.92
C THR A 312 23.87 11.25 25.71
N MET A 313 23.26 12.14 26.51
CA MET A 313 23.60 13.58 26.51
C MET A 313 24.99 13.86 27.11
N LEU A 314 25.45 13.05 28.07
CA LEU A 314 26.68 13.31 28.82
C LEU A 314 27.91 12.61 28.22
N PHE A 315 27.72 11.61 27.36
CA PHE A 315 28.83 10.90 26.71
C PHE A 315 28.45 10.36 25.32
N PRO A 316 28.25 11.26 24.33
CA PRO A 316 27.79 10.88 23.00
C PRO A 316 28.82 10.01 22.26
N CYS A 317 30.11 10.30 22.43
CA CYS A 317 31.19 9.58 21.76
C CYS A 317 31.27 8.10 22.18
N GLY A 318 31.12 7.77 23.46
CA GLY A 318 31.16 6.37 23.92
C GLY A 318 29.94 5.56 23.51
N THR A 319 28.77 6.19 23.41
CA THR A 319 27.55 5.51 22.97
C THR A 319 27.66 5.13 21.49
N ILE A 320 28.15 6.05 20.66
CA ILE A 320 28.36 5.81 19.22
C ILE A 320 29.50 4.81 19.00
N SER A 321 30.61 4.90 19.76
CA SER A 321 31.74 3.95 19.68
C SER A 321 31.30 2.52 20.03
N ARG A 322 30.39 2.38 21.01
CA ARG A 322 29.85 1.09 21.43
C ARG A 322 28.90 0.50 20.38
N ILE A 323 28.03 1.33 19.79
CA ILE A 323 27.15 0.90 18.69
C ILE A 323 27.99 0.47 17.48
N ALA A 324 29.00 1.27 17.10
CA ALA A 324 29.91 0.94 16.01
C ALA A 324 30.69 -0.36 16.26
N SER A 325 31.11 -0.60 17.52
CA SER A 325 31.83 -1.84 17.86
C SER A 325 30.98 -3.09 17.76
N VAL A 326 29.68 -2.99 18.08
CA VAL A 326 28.73 -4.09 17.96
C VAL A 326 28.37 -4.35 16.49
N ALA A 327 28.17 -3.29 15.70
CA ALA A 327 27.84 -3.42 14.28
C ALA A 327 29.00 -3.97 13.44
N THR A 328 30.25 -3.64 13.79
CA THR A 328 31.44 -4.06 13.01
C THR A 328 32.15 -5.28 13.58
N ASN A 329 31.67 -5.81 14.72
CA ASN A 329 32.29 -6.93 15.46
C ASN A 329 33.80 -6.72 15.72
N ARG A 330 34.22 -5.46 15.88
CA ARG A 330 35.59 -5.02 16.17
C ARG A 330 35.54 -3.92 17.22
N HIS A 331 36.42 -3.96 18.21
CA HIS A 331 36.52 -2.89 19.20
C HIS A 331 37.12 -1.62 18.56
N ILE A 332 36.27 -0.63 18.32
CA ILE A 332 36.67 0.71 17.88
C ILE A 332 36.61 1.63 19.10
N TRP A 333 37.76 2.21 19.46
CA TRP A 333 37.84 3.28 20.46
C TRP A 333 38.01 4.61 19.73
N LEU A 334 36.99 5.47 19.74
CA LEU A 334 37.12 6.84 19.26
C LEU A 334 37.71 7.71 20.38
N TYR A 335 39.04 7.85 20.41
CA TYR A 335 39.70 8.90 21.19
C TYR A 335 39.63 10.21 20.39
N PHE A 336 38.87 11.17 20.89
CA PHE A 336 38.95 12.56 20.46
C PHE A 336 39.67 13.37 21.53
N ASP A 337 40.86 13.84 21.19
CA ASP A 337 41.67 14.73 22.02
C ASP A 337 40.98 16.11 22.05
N TRP A 338 40.48 16.51 23.21
CA TRP A 338 39.98 17.87 23.44
C TRP A 338 41.18 18.73 23.88
N GLY A 339 41.88 19.29 22.89
CA GLY A 339 42.76 20.44 23.11
C GLY A 339 41.91 21.66 23.44
N ILE A 340 42.13 22.23 24.63
CA ILE A 340 41.52 23.47 25.15
C ILE A 340 41.80 24.66 24.23
#